data_AF-A0A2W1FVK5-F1
#
_entry.id   AF-A0A2W1FVK5-F1
#
_cell.length_a   1.000
_cell.length_b   1.000
_cell.length_c   1.000
_cell.angle_alpha   90.00
_cell.angle_beta   90.00
_cell.angle_gamma   90.00
#
_symmetry.space_group_name_H-M   'P 1'
#
loop_
_entity.id
_entity.type
_entity.pdbx_description
1 polymer ?
#
loop_
_entity_poly.entity_id
_entity_poly.type
_entity_poly.pdbx_seq_one_letter_code
_entity_poly.pdbx_strand_id
1 'polypeptide(L)'
;MAATQEDTKPTTKKFSKGERSIPHHSQKASKYYPAEDVAVPKKARKSVRPAKVRQSLQPGTVVILLAGRFRGKRVVVLKHLSQGVLLVTGPFKVNGVPLRRVNARYVIATSTSVDLSGVDETVLEKASQDGYFTKDKAAHKPGEDAFFKQGEKPEKKETSKDRVEDQKAVDKALLATIKKEAHLVDYLGASFSLRSSDRPHQMVF
;
A
#
# COMPACT_ATOMS: atom_id res chain seq x y z
N MET A 1 -18.39 -1.80 -11.51
CA MET A 1 -18.94 -1.13 -12.69
C MET A 1 -20.44 -1.03 -12.49
N ALA A 2 -20.96 0.18 -12.27
CA ALA A 2 -22.39 0.38 -12.12
C ALA A 2 -23.02 0.18 -13.50
N ALA A 3 -23.91 -0.81 -13.63
CA ALA A 3 -24.73 -0.95 -14.82
C ALA A 3 -25.51 0.37 -14.99
N THR A 4 -25.34 0.99 -16.15
CA THR A 4 -26.13 2.12 -16.61
C THR A 4 -27.61 1.78 -16.47
N GLN A 5 -28.41 2.71 -15.97
CA GLN A 5 -29.83 2.51 -15.63
C GLN A 5 -30.70 2.03 -16.82
N GLU A 6 -30.16 2.06 -18.04
CA GLU A 6 -30.80 1.59 -19.26
C GLU A 6 -30.88 0.05 -19.37
N ASP A 7 -29.94 -0.70 -18.79
CA ASP A 7 -29.87 -2.17 -18.91
C ASP A 7 -30.83 -2.93 -17.97
N THR A 8 -31.52 -2.23 -17.08
CA THR A 8 -32.38 -2.85 -16.04
C THR A 8 -33.87 -2.75 -16.33
N LYS A 9 -34.25 -2.18 -17.49
CA LYS A 9 -35.66 -1.98 -17.85
C LYS A 9 -36.29 -3.26 -18.40
N PRO A 10 -37.57 -3.54 -18.08
CA PRO A 10 -38.28 -4.66 -18.67
C PRO A 10 -38.39 -4.47 -20.19
N THR A 11 -38.21 -5.55 -20.95
CA THR A 11 -38.26 -5.52 -22.42
C THR A 11 -39.63 -5.96 -22.89
N THR A 12 -40.32 -5.10 -23.65
CA THR A 12 -41.59 -5.46 -24.28
C THR A 12 -41.30 -6.25 -25.55
N LYS A 13 -41.76 -7.51 -25.62
CA LYS A 13 -41.66 -8.35 -26.83
C LYS A 13 -43.06 -8.69 -27.32
N LYS A 14 -43.27 -8.59 -28.63
CA LYS A 14 -44.53 -8.96 -29.29
C LYS A 14 -44.56 -10.47 -29.49
N PHE A 15 -45.57 -11.13 -28.94
CA PHE A 15 -45.83 -12.56 -29.11
C PHE A 15 -47.15 -12.74 -29.86
N SER A 16 -47.06 -13.14 -31.12
CA SER A 16 -48.21 -13.35 -32.02
C SER A 16 -49.10 -12.10 -32.10
N LYS A 17 -50.31 -12.13 -31.52
CA LYS A 17 -51.28 -11.01 -31.57
C LYS A 17 -51.19 -10.04 -30.36
N GLY A 18 -50.35 -10.32 -29.36
CA GLY A 18 -50.27 -9.51 -28.13
C GLY A 18 -48.85 -9.13 -27.74
N GLU A 19 -48.71 -8.09 -26.91
CA GLU A 19 -47.43 -7.66 -26.36
C GLU A 19 -47.28 -8.15 -24.92
N ARG A 20 -46.08 -8.62 -24.56
CA ARG A 20 -45.74 -9.00 -23.18
C ARG A 20 -44.50 -8.27 -22.72
N SER A 21 -44.58 -7.70 -21.52
CA SER A 21 -43.43 -7.12 -20.82
C SER A 21 -42.66 -8.23 -20.11
N ILE A 22 -41.40 -8.44 -20.49
CA ILE A 22 -40.52 -9.44 -19.87
C ILE A 22 -39.64 -8.72 -18.84
N PRO A 23 -39.78 -9.01 -17.53
CA PRO A 23 -38.93 -8.42 -16.51
C PRO A 23 -37.47 -8.85 -16.70
N HIS A 24 -36.56 -7.91 -16.46
CA HIS A 24 -35.13 -8.17 -16.49
C HIS A 24 -34.76 -9.28 -15.49
N HIS A 25 -33.69 -10.04 -15.74
CA HIS A 25 -33.34 -11.17 -14.88
C HIS A 25 -33.14 -10.78 -13.40
N SER A 26 -32.76 -9.52 -13.12
CA SER A 26 -32.61 -8.97 -11.77
C SER A 26 -33.94 -8.65 -11.06
N GLN A 27 -35.06 -8.60 -11.78
CA GLN A 27 -36.40 -8.35 -11.26
C GLN A 27 -37.22 -9.64 -11.09
N LYS A 28 -36.70 -10.77 -11.59
CA LYS A 28 -37.33 -12.07 -11.40
C LYS A 28 -37.11 -12.53 -9.95
N ALA A 29 -38.16 -13.04 -9.32
CA ALA A 29 -38.05 -13.65 -8.00
C ALA A 29 -37.07 -14.83 -8.01
N SER A 30 -36.34 -15.05 -6.91
CA SER A 30 -35.48 -16.21 -6.77
C SER A 30 -36.32 -17.49 -6.79
N LYS A 31 -35.81 -18.53 -7.45
CA LYS A 31 -36.46 -19.85 -7.47
C LYS A 31 -36.27 -20.62 -6.16
N TYR A 32 -35.27 -20.20 -5.37
CA TYR A 32 -34.92 -20.78 -4.07
C TYR A 32 -35.19 -19.75 -2.98
N TYR A 33 -35.86 -20.19 -1.91
CA TYR A 33 -36.11 -19.42 -0.69
C TYR A 33 -35.46 -20.17 0.47
N PRO A 34 -34.63 -19.51 1.30
CA PRO A 34 -34.12 -20.10 2.52
C PRO A 34 -35.27 -20.38 3.49
N ALA A 35 -35.10 -21.35 4.39
CA ALA A 35 -36.10 -21.69 5.41
C ALA A 35 -36.26 -20.59 6.49
N GLU A 36 -35.24 -19.76 6.68
CA GLU A 36 -35.21 -18.67 7.66
C GLU A 36 -34.73 -17.37 7.01
N ASP A 37 -35.32 -16.25 7.44
CA ASP A 37 -34.92 -14.92 7.01
C ASP A 37 -33.70 -14.42 7.79
N VAL A 38 -32.69 -13.92 7.08
CA VAL A 38 -31.51 -13.29 7.71
C VAL A 38 -31.85 -11.85 8.07
N ALA A 39 -31.71 -11.49 9.35
CA ALA A 39 -31.95 -10.13 9.82
C ALA A 39 -31.06 -9.10 9.09
N VAL A 40 -31.68 -8.02 8.60
CA VAL A 40 -30.96 -6.96 7.87
C VAL A 40 -30.09 -6.15 8.85
N PRO A 41 -28.79 -5.94 8.55
CA PRO A 41 -27.93 -5.13 9.40
C PRO A 41 -28.42 -3.67 9.46
N LYS A 42 -28.44 -3.10 10.65
CA LYS A 42 -28.83 -1.69 10.86
C LYS A 42 -27.89 -0.75 10.10
N LYS A 43 -28.45 0.29 9.50
CA LYS A 43 -27.67 1.32 8.79
C LYS A 43 -26.75 2.07 9.76
N ALA A 44 -25.45 1.82 9.66
CA ALA A 44 -24.44 2.54 10.44
C ALA A 44 -24.23 3.96 9.89
N ARG A 45 -24.11 4.97 10.77
CA ARG A 45 -23.81 6.37 10.41
C ARG A 45 -22.31 6.70 10.49
N LYS A 46 -21.44 5.70 10.33
CA LYS A 46 -19.97 5.90 10.38
C LYS A 46 -19.49 6.49 9.04
N SER A 47 -18.77 7.60 9.08
CA SER A 47 -18.09 8.19 7.91
C SER A 47 -16.60 7.87 7.93
N VAL A 48 -16.00 7.77 6.75
CA VAL A 48 -14.55 7.61 6.60
C VAL A 48 -13.89 8.94 6.93
N ARG A 49 -13.05 8.96 7.99
CA ARG A 49 -12.27 10.14 8.36
C ARG A 49 -10.90 10.08 7.70
N PRO A 50 -10.37 11.20 7.19
CA PRO A 50 -9.01 11.23 6.65
C PRO A 50 -8.00 10.95 7.78
N ALA A 51 -6.94 10.23 7.46
CA ALA A 51 -5.87 9.97 8.41
C ALA A 51 -5.04 11.24 8.65
N LYS A 52 -4.84 11.61 9.91
CA LYS A 52 -4.01 12.75 10.31
C LYS A 52 -2.61 12.25 10.68
N VAL A 53 -1.59 12.76 9.99
CA VAL A 53 -0.19 12.46 10.28
C VAL A 53 0.33 13.43 11.35
N ARG A 54 1.32 13.01 12.15
CA ARG A 54 1.99 13.85 13.17
C ARG A 54 2.83 14.93 12.49
N GLN A 55 2.96 16.10 13.10
CA GLN A 55 3.74 17.21 12.54
C GLN A 55 5.25 16.91 12.40
N SER A 56 5.78 15.96 13.17
CA SER A 56 7.18 15.54 13.06
C SER A 56 7.49 14.69 11.84
N LEU A 57 6.47 14.18 11.15
CA LEU A 57 6.64 13.34 9.96
C LEU A 57 6.41 14.21 8.74
N GLN A 58 7.37 15.06 8.39
CA GLN A 58 7.31 15.83 7.16
C GLN A 58 7.98 15.06 6.02
N PRO A 59 7.64 15.36 4.75
CA PRO A 59 8.43 14.91 3.61
C PRO A 59 9.90 15.34 3.79
N GLY A 60 10.84 14.40 3.61
CA GLY A 60 12.27 14.61 3.77
C GLY A 60 12.80 14.20 5.15
N THR A 61 11.95 14.06 6.16
CA THR A 61 12.38 13.65 7.50
C THR A 61 12.96 12.25 7.49
N VAL A 62 14.10 12.07 8.16
CA VAL A 62 14.69 10.75 8.42
C VAL A 62 13.95 10.08 9.56
N VAL A 63 13.77 8.78 9.41
CA VAL A 63 12.79 8.03 10.16
C VAL A 63 13.33 6.63 10.49
N ILE A 64 13.15 6.20 11.74
CA ILE A 64 13.55 4.87 12.19
C ILE A 64 12.35 3.92 12.14
N LEU A 65 12.49 2.81 11.41
CA LEU A 65 11.48 1.76 11.37
C LEU A 65 11.54 0.88 12.61
N LEU A 66 10.40 0.67 13.26
CA LEU A 66 10.33 -0.17 14.47
C LEU A 66 9.87 -1.60 14.19
N ALA A 67 9.07 -1.80 13.15
CA ALA A 67 8.41 -3.08 12.87
C ALA A 67 8.73 -3.61 11.47
N GLY A 68 8.62 -4.94 11.33
CA GLY A 68 8.79 -5.66 10.06
C GLY A 68 10.23 -6.06 9.77
N ARG A 69 10.49 -6.44 8.51
CA ARG A 69 11.79 -6.96 8.09
C ARG A 69 12.91 -5.92 8.16
N PHE A 70 12.58 -4.65 8.03
CA PHE A 70 13.52 -3.53 8.02
C PHE A 70 13.55 -2.77 9.35
N ARG A 71 13.18 -3.41 10.47
CA ARG A 71 13.27 -2.80 11.81
C ARG A 71 14.69 -2.34 12.12
N GLY A 72 14.82 -1.23 12.84
CA GLY A 72 16.08 -0.56 13.15
C GLY A 72 16.67 0.25 12.00
N LYS A 73 16.21 0.08 10.75
CA LYS A 73 16.74 0.85 9.63
C LYS A 73 16.27 2.31 9.68
N ARG A 74 17.17 3.21 9.30
CA ARG A 74 16.91 4.64 9.11
C ARG A 74 16.56 4.89 7.66
N VAL A 75 15.50 5.64 7.41
CA VAL A 75 14.84 5.68 6.11
C VAL A 75 14.22 7.06 5.90
N VAL A 76 14.15 7.54 4.66
CA VAL A 76 13.63 8.89 4.35
C VAL A 76 12.15 8.82 3.99
N VAL A 77 11.35 9.70 4.56
CA VAL A 77 9.94 9.87 4.19
C VAL A 77 9.84 10.69 2.91
N LEU A 78 9.13 10.17 1.91
CA LEU A 78 8.92 10.85 0.63
C LEU A 78 7.59 11.59 0.59
N LYS A 79 6.50 10.90 0.92
CA LYS A 79 5.14 11.43 0.77
C LYS A 79 4.16 10.76 1.71
N HIS A 80 3.09 11.46 2.09
CA HIS A 80 1.94 10.90 2.78
C HIS A 80 0.93 10.35 1.76
N LEU A 81 0.56 9.08 1.86
CA LEU A 81 -0.49 8.51 1.03
C LEU A 81 -1.87 8.80 1.64
N SER A 82 -2.88 8.88 0.78
CA SER A 82 -4.30 9.04 1.15
C SER A 82 -4.79 7.97 2.14
N GLN A 83 -4.20 6.77 2.08
CA GLN A 83 -4.51 5.64 2.96
C GLN A 83 -4.02 5.82 4.42
N GLY A 84 -3.36 6.93 4.76
CA GLY A 84 -2.80 7.16 6.10
C GLY A 84 -1.49 6.41 6.38
N VAL A 85 -0.80 6.01 5.32
CA VAL A 85 0.53 5.37 5.34
C VAL A 85 1.56 6.31 4.74
N LEU A 86 2.82 6.09 5.07
CA LEU A 86 3.97 6.85 4.57
C LEU A 86 4.59 6.10 3.39
N LEU A 87 4.94 6.83 2.34
CA LEU A 87 5.86 6.36 1.30
C LEU A 87 7.27 6.65 1.79
N VAL A 88 8.09 5.62 1.86
CA VAL A 88 9.39 5.68 2.49
C VAL A 88 10.41 5.00 1.56
N THR A 89 11.63 5.55 1.47
CA THR A 89 12.77 4.94 0.76
C THR A 89 14.04 5.05 1.59
N GLY A 90 14.80 3.97 1.65
CA GLY A 90 16.13 3.98 2.27
C GLY A 90 17.11 3.64 1.19
N PRO A 91 17.77 4.66 0.57
CA PRO A 91 18.45 4.52 -0.70
C PRO A 91 19.04 3.12 -0.85
N PHE A 92 18.52 2.33 -1.81
CA PHE A 92 18.57 0.87 -1.73
C PHE A 92 20.00 0.34 -1.64
N LYS A 93 20.94 1.08 -2.27
CA LYS A 93 22.38 0.84 -2.23
C LYS A 93 23.01 0.97 -0.84
N VAL A 94 22.47 1.81 0.04
CA VAL A 94 22.99 2.07 1.39
C VAL A 94 22.37 1.10 2.39
N ASN A 95 21.03 0.97 2.40
CA ASN A 95 20.31 0.31 3.49
C ASN A 95 19.59 -0.98 3.10
N GLY A 96 19.45 -1.24 1.80
CA GLY A 96 18.66 -2.36 1.26
C GLY A 96 17.15 -2.21 1.47
N VAL A 97 16.65 -1.01 1.77
CA VAL A 97 15.22 -0.74 1.98
C VAL A 97 14.64 -0.12 0.70
N PRO A 98 13.84 -0.86 -0.09
CA PRO A 98 13.24 -0.31 -1.30
C PRO A 98 12.12 0.68 -0.96
N LEU A 99 11.59 1.35 -1.98
CA LEU A 99 10.34 2.08 -1.95
C LEU A 99 9.26 1.20 -1.32
N ARG A 100 8.70 1.67 -0.20
CA ARG A 100 7.79 0.85 0.59
C ARG A 100 6.81 1.71 1.35
N ARG A 101 5.58 1.19 1.48
CA ARG A 101 4.57 1.74 2.38
C ARG A 101 4.84 1.32 3.82
N VAL A 102 4.80 2.28 4.73
CA VAL A 102 5.01 2.08 6.17
C VAL A 102 3.93 2.81 6.95
N ASN A 103 3.37 2.17 7.98
CA ASN A 103 2.41 2.82 8.86
C ASN A 103 3.11 3.79 9.82
N ALA A 104 2.64 5.04 9.85
CA ALA A 104 3.19 6.13 10.67
C ALA A 104 3.27 5.82 12.18
N ARG A 105 2.52 4.82 12.67
CA ARG A 105 2.57 4.39 14.09
C ARG A 105 3.83 3.60 14.45
N TYR A 106 4.43 2.88 13.50
CA TYR A 106 5.56 1.97 13.76
C TYR A 106 6.91 2.61 13.45
N VAL A 107 7.00 3.89 13.79
CA VAL A 107 7.97 4.80 13.23
C VAL A 107 8.37 5.84 14.27
N ILE A 108 9.67 6.08 14.40
CA ILE A 108 10.21 7.23 15.15
C ILE A 108 10.69 8.27 14.15
N ALA A 109 10.15 9.48 14.24
CA ALA A 109 10.65 10.62 13.49
C ALA A 109 11.89 11.16 14.19
N THR A 110 12.98 11.36 13.44
CA THR A 110 14.18 12.03 13.95
C THR A 110 14.18 13.51 13.58
N SER A 111 15.02 14.31 14.22
CA SER A 111 15.21 15.72 13.90
C SER A 111 15.94 15.96 12.57
N THR A 112 16.64 14.96 12.04
CA THR A 112 17.35 15.07 10.75
C THR A 112 16.37 15.09 9.58
N SER A 113 16.57 16.05 8.67
CA SER A 113 15.77 16.21 7.45
C SER A 113 16.69 16.28 6.24
N VAL A 114 16.27 15.65 5.15
CA VAL A 114 16.95 15.68 3.85
C VAL A 114 16.09 16.46 2.88
N ASP A 115 16.72 17.34 2.10
CA ASP A 115 16.02 18.05 1.03
C ASP A 115 15.64 17.08 -0.10
N LEU A 116 14.37 17.16 -0.52
CA LEU A 116 13.78 16.35 -1.58
C LEU A 116 13.73 17.08 -2.92
N SER A 117 14.33 18.27 -3.02
CA SER A 117 14.40 19.02 -4.28
C SER A 117 15.06 18.17 -5.38
N GLY A 118 14.35 17.97 -6.50
CA GLY A 118 14.82 17.18 -7.64
C GLY A 118 14.47 15.69 -7.62
N VAL A 119 13.69 15.21 -6.66
CA VAL A 119 13.06 13.88 -6.76
C VAL A 119 11.94 13.92 -7.79
N ASP A 120 11.90 12.94 -8.69
CA ASP A 120 10.90 12.85 -9.76
C ASP A 120 9.47 12.72 -9.21
N GLU A 121 8.71 13.83 -9.26
CA GLU A 121 7.33 13.87 -8.78
C GLU A 121 6.43 12.87 -9.52
N THR A 122 6.68 12.61 -10.80
CA THR A 122 5.92 11.65 -11.60
C THR A 122 6.03 10.23 -11.05
N VAL A 123 7.20 9.83 -10.55
CA VAL A 123 7.41 8.51 -9.93
C VAL A 123 6.74 8.46 -8.56
N LEU A 124 6.79 9.56 -7.81
CA LEU A 124 6.08 9.67 -6.53
C LEU A 124 4.56 9.54 -6.70
N GLU A 125 3.98 10.15 -7.74
CA GLU A 125 2.55 10.02 -8.03
C GLU A 125 2.19 8.59 -8.45
N LYS A 126 2.99 7.95 -9.30
CA LYS A 126 2.81 6.54 -9.67
C LYS A 126 2.85 5.63 -8.44
N ALA A 127 3.85 5.80 -7.58
CA ALA A 127 4.01 5.03 -6.35
C ALA A 127 2.93 5.35 -5.29
N SER A 128 2.29 6.52 -5.37
CA SER A 128 1.21 6.92 -4.46
C SER A 128 -0.12 6.22 -4.74
N GLN A 129 -0.28 5.61 -5.92
CA GLN A 129 -1.51 4.92 -6.28
C GLN A 129 -1.73 3.67 -5.41
N ASP A 130 -2.96 3.48 -4.94
CA ASP A 130 -3.35 2.41 -4.02
C ASP A 130 -2.99 0.99 -4.50
N GLY A 131 -2.97 0.79 -5.81
CA GLY A 131 -2.64 -0.47 -6.49
C GLY A 131 -1.15 -0.77 -6.61
N TYR A 132 -0.28 0.24 -6.57
CA TYR A 132 1.14 0.09 -6.94
C TYR A 132 1.87 -0.97 -6.09
N PHE A 133 1.57 -1.02 -4.79
CA PHE A 133 2.18 -1.94 -3.84
C PHE A 133 1.28 -3.14 -3.49
N THR A 134 0.22 -3.39 -4.25
CA THR A 134 -0.58 -4.59 -4.05
C THR A 134 0.22 -5.81 -4.46
N LYS A 135 0.02 -6.92 -3.73
CA LYS A 135 0.62 -8.20 -4.10
C LYS A 135 -0.25 -8.84 -5.16
N ASP A 136 0.38 -9.38 -6.19
CA ASP A 136 -0.34 -10.19 -7.19
C ASP A 136 -1.00 -11.37 -6.48
N LYS A 137 -2.31 -11.50 -6.69
CA LYS A 137 -3.06 -12.66 -6.22
C LYS A 137 -2.67 -13.85 -7.10
N ALA A 138 -2.36 -14.98 -6.46
CA ALA A 138 -2.12 -16.21 -7.21
C ALA A 138 -3.38 -16.56 -8.03
N ALA A 139 -3.19 -16.83 -9.32
CA ALA A 139 -4.29 -17.09 -10.25
C ALA A 139 -5.03 -18.42 -9.99
N HIS A 140 -4.48 -19.29 -9.14
CA HIS A 140 -5.03 -20.61 -8.88
C HIS A 140 -5.58 -20.74 -7.46
N LYS A 141 -6.82 -21.22 -7.34
CA LYS A 141 -7.29 -21.88 -6.12
C LYS A 141 -6.48 -23.16 -5.95
N PRO A 142 -5.96 -23.49 -4.76
CA PRO A 142 -5.25 -24.74 -4.57
C PRO A 142 -6.21 -25.90 -4.81
N GLY A 143 -6.06 -26.59 -5.95
CA GLY A 143 -6.60 -27.94 -6.14
C GLY A 143 -5.69 -28.96 -5.46
N GLU A 144 -6.07 -30.24 -5.48
CA GLU A 144 -5.28 -31.34 -4.87
C GLU A 144 -3.80 -31.34 -5.30
N ASP A 145 -3.49 -30.94 -6.53
CA ASP A 145 -2.09 -30.84 -7.03
C ASP A 145 -1.21 -29.84 -6.27
N ALA A 146 -1.80 -28.79 -5.69
CA ALA A 146 -1.05 -27.81 -4.91
C ALA A 146 -0.64 -28.36 -3.52
N PHE A 147 -1.33 -29.39 -3.02
CA PHE A 147 -1.02 -30.07 -1.77
C PHE A 147 0.25 -30.93 -1.91
N PHE A 148 0.44 -31.60 -3.06
CA PHE A 148 1.63 -32.41 -3.33
C PHE A 148 2.91 -31.60 -3.62
N LYS A 149 2.77 -30.33 -4.05
CA LYS A 149 3.91 -29.43 -4.32
C LYS A 149 4.35 -28.60 -3.11
N GLN A 150 3.72 -28.77 -1.94
CA GLN A 150 4.00 -27.98 -0.74
C GLN A 150 5.38 -28.24 -0.10
N GLY A 151 6.07 -29.31 -0.51
CA GLY A 151 7.42 -29.67 -0.07
C GLY A 151 8.58 -29.07 -0.89
N GLU A 152 8.31 -28.53 -2.07
CA GLU A 152 9.35 -27.86 -2.87
C GLU A 152 9.59 -26.43 -2.38
N LYS A 153 10.86 -26.00 -2.36
CA LYS A 153 11.21 -24.63 -1.98
C LYS A 153 10.45 -23.66 -2.89
N PRO A 154 9.64 -22.74 -2.32
CA PRO A 154 8.85 -21.83 -3.13
C PRO A 154 9.77 -21.01 -4.04
N GLU A 155 9.45 -20.99 -5.34
CA GLU A 155 10.17 -20.19 -6.33
C GLU A 155 10.27 -18.74 -5.85
N LYS A 156 11.49 -18.18 -5.91
CA LYS A 156 11.74 -16.81 -5.51
C LYS A 156 11.01 -15.90 -6.48
N LYS A 157 10.01 -15.16 -5.99
CA LYS A 157 9.34 -14.13 -6.77
C LYS A 157 10.34 -13.08 -7.23
N GLU A 158 10.57 -13.00 -8.52
CA GLU A 158 11.38 -11.95 -9.12
C GLU A 158 10.68 -10.60 -8.99
N THR A 159 11.45 -9.55 -8.73
CA THR A 159 10.93 -8.19 -8.66
C THR A 159 10.66 -7.66 -10.07
N SER A 160 9.48 -7.08 -10.29
CA SER A 160 9.11 -6.41 -11.55
C SER A 160 10.15 -5.38 -11.96
N LYS A 161 10.55 -5.37 -13.24
CA LYS A 161 11.55 -4.45 -13.81
C LYS A 161 11.19 -2.99 -13.57
N ASP A 162 9.92 -2.64 -13.72
CA ASP A 162 9.39 -1.28 -13.52
C ASP A 162 9.72 -0.73 -12.11
N ARG A 163 9.54 -1.54 -11.07
CA ARG A 163 9.86 -1.14 -9.67
C ARG A 163 11.36 -0.91 -9.46
N VAL A 164 12.20 -1.63 -10.19
CA VAL A 164 13.66 -1.45 -10.13
C VAL A 164 14.06 -0.14 -10.79
N GLU A 165 13.42 0.22 -11.90
CA GLU A 165 13.65 1.48 -12.60
C GLU A 165 13.16 2.69 -11.79
N ASP A 166 11.94 2.62 -11.25
CA ASP A 166 11.39 3.64 -10.35
C ASP A 166 12.30 3.86 -9.13
N GLN A 167 12.82 2.78 -8.55
CA GLN A 167 13.76 2.87 -7.43
C GLN A 167 15.05 3.60 -7.82
N LYS A 168 15.64 3.25 -8.97
CA LYS A 168 16.88 3.87 -9.45
C LYS A 168 16.70 5.36 -9.70
N ALA A 169 15.55 5.77 -10.25
CA ALA A 169 15.23 7.17 -10.50
C ALA A 169 15.22 7.98 -9.19
N VAL A 170 14.44 7.52 -8.20
CA VAL A 170 14.34 8.19 -6.88
C VAL A 170 15.68 8.18 -6.14
N ASP A 171 16.38 7.04 -6.11
CA ASP A 171 17.64 6.92 -5.38
C ASP A 171 18.75 7.78 -6.00
N LYS A 172 18.75 7.98 -7.32
CA LYS A 172 19.75 8.82 -7.99
C LYS A 172 19.69 10.27 -7.50
N ALA A 173 18.49 10.83 -7.37
CA ALA A 173 18.28 12.18 -6.85
C ALA A 173 18.69 12.28 -5.37
N LEU A 174 18.21 11.36 -4.53
CA LEU A 174 18.49 11.37 -3.09
C LEU A 174 19.97 11.14 -2.76
N LEU A 175 20.66 10.26 -3.49
CA LEU A 175 22.08 10.03 -3.25
C LEU A 175 22.93 11.27 -3.58
N ALA A 176 22.49 12.12 -4.50
CA ALA A 176 23.18 13.36 -4.81
C ALA A 176 23.05 14.39 -3.67
N THR A 177 21.93 14.44 -2.96
CA THR A 177 21.74 15.31 -1.79
C THR A 177 22.42 14.73 -0.56
N ILE A 178 22.22 13.44 -0.28
CA ILE A 178 22.76 12.76 0.92
C ILE A 178 24.29 12.79 0.97
N LYS A 179 24.97 12.70 -0.18
CA LYS A 179 26.44 12.76 -0.25
C LYS A 179 27.03 14.14 0.04
N LYS A 180 26.22 15.22 -0.02
CA LYS A 180 26.68 16.57 0.31
C LYS A 180 26.84 16.75 1.81
N GLU A 181 26.05 16.04 2.61
CA GLU A 181 26.13 16.08 4.07
C GLU A 181 27.14 15.04 4.58
N ALA A 182 28.08 15.50 5.40
CA ALA A 182 29.09 14.65 6.00
C ALA A 182 28.45 13.56 6.88
N HIS A 183 28.91 12.32 6.74
CA HIS A 183 28.48 11.14 7.52
C HIS A 183 26.99 10.76 7.43
N LEU A 184 26.17 11.42 6.60
CA LEU A 184 24.76 11.07 6.48
C LEU A 184 24.57 9.68 5.83
N VAL A 185 25.45 9.30 4.89
CA VAL A 185 25.47 7.96 4.29
C VAL A 185 25.70 6.88 5.36
N ASP A 186 26.68 7.09 6.23
CA ASP A 186 27.02 6.16 7.31
C ASP A 186 25.89 6.09 8.34
N TYR A 187 25.30 7.26 8.65
CA TYR A 187 24.15 7.36 9.54
C TYR A 187 22.96 6.55 9.01
N LEU A 188 22.62 6.69 7.73
CA LEU A 188 21.56 5.91 7.11
C LEU A 188 21.90 4.41 7.09
N GLY A 189 23.15 4.04 6.74
CA GLY A 189 23.63 2.65 6.71
C GLY A 189 23.51 1.91 8.05
N ALA A 190 23.75 2.63 9.13
CA ALA A 190 23.73 2.09 10.49
C ALA A 190 22.30 1.74 10.96
N SER A 191 22.19 0.63 11.69
CA SER A 191 20.93 0.21 12.32
C SER A 191 20.81 0.81 13.71
N PHE A 192 19.62 1.32 14.04
CA PHE A 192 19.24 1.69 15.38
C PHE A 192 18.98 0.45 16.24
N SER A 193 19.57 0.44 17.43
CA SER A 193 19.31 -0.50 18.51
C SER A 193 19.51 0.23 19.83
N LEU A 194 18.86 -0.26 20.89
CA LEU A 194 19.08 0.20 22.25
C LEU A 194 20.11 -0.71 22.93
N ARG A 195 21.07 -0.11 23.64
CA ARG A 195 22.00 -0.81 24.53
C ARG A 195 21.48 -0.75 25.97
N SER A 196 22.10 -1.52 26.86
CA SER A 196 21.68 -1.63 28.27
C SER A 196 21.66 -0.29 29.03
N SER A 197 22.47 0.68 28.61
CA SER A 197 22.52 2.03 29.20
C SER A 197 21.52 3.02 28.58
N ASP A 198 20.92 2.69 27.44
CA ASP A 198 20.10 3.64 26.68
C ASP A 198 18.70 3.75 27.28
N ARG A 199 18.25 4.98 27.51
CA ARG A 199 16.95 5.28 28.12
C ARG A 199 16.08 6.06 27.12
N PRO A 200 15.15 5.42 26.40
CA PRO A 200 14.39 6.08 25.32
C PRO A 200 13.61 7.33 25.74
N HIS A 201 13.18 7.41 26.99
CA HIS A 201 12.50 8.59 27.54
C HIS A 201 13.42 9.80 27.75
N GLN A 202 14.74 9.60 27.73
CA GLN A 202 15.76 10.65 27.83
C GLN A 202 16.43 10.93 26.47
N MET A 203 16.22 10.06 25.48
CA MET A 203 16.77 10.24 24.13
C MET A 203 15.99 11.31 23.37
N VAL A 204 16.72 12.18 22.69
CA VAL A 204 16.16 13.10 21.70
C VAL A 204 16.34 12.45 20.34
N PHE A 205 15.23 12.31 19.62
CA PHE A 205 15.20 11.73 18.30
C PHE A 205 15.13 12.83 17.25
#